data_AF-B0CA14-F1
#
_entry.id   AF-B0CA14-F1
#
_cell.length_a   1.000
_cell.length_b   1.000
_cell.length_c   1.000
_cell.angle_alpha   90.00
_cell.angle_beta   90.00
_cell.angle_gamma   90.00
#
_symmetry.space_group_name_H-M   'P 1'
#
loop_
_entity.id
_entity.type
_entity.pdbx_description
1 polymer ?
#
loop_
_entity_poly.entity_id
_entity_poly.type
_entity_poly.pdbx_seq_one_letter_code
_entity_poly.pdbx_strand_id
1 'polypeptide(L)'
;MLDIMLIGPSKLAWVVVTALLLTACGPPEMVGIPIRQELYDSSHLLDQNHYKDLMRRSIDGNSRAFIRLIHFDCGGVSFCYWHGEVLAKIVYHMGEEKILELVENMTPKDKSRFHHLLRAGLEYGSFTTDGTLTN
;
A
#
# COMPACT_ATOMS: atom_id res chain seq x y z
N MET A 1 -24.93 13.52 -44.51
CA MET A 1 -23.63 13.19 -45.11
C MET A 1 -22.60 14.02 -44.37
N LEU A 2 -21.90 13.43 -43.41
CA LEU A 2 -20.80 14.07 -42.70
C LEU A 2 -19.51 13.50 -43.31
N ASP A 3 -18.73 14.36 -43.95
CA ASP A 3 -17.47 13.98 -44.60
C ASP A 3 -16.46 13.50 -43.56
N ILE A 4 -16.22 12.19 -43.52
CA ILE A 4 -15.06 11.60 -42.87
C ILE A 4 -13.87 11.92 -43.77
N MET A 5 -13.22 13.06 -43.49
CA MET A 5 -11.92 13.41 -44.05
C MET A 5 -10.92 12.29 -43.72
N LEU A 6 -10.42 11.64 -44.76
CA LEU A 6 -9.35 10.65 -44.76
C LEU A 6 -8.09 11.21 -44.08
N ILE A 7 -7.86 10.83 -42.83
CA ILE A 7 -6.60 11.03 -42.13
C ILE A 7 -5.59 10.05 -42.74
N GLY A 8 -4.59 10.56 -43.47
CA GLY A 8 -3.52 9.74 -44.04
C GLY A 8 -2.74 8.96 -42.97
N PRO A 9 -2.12 7.82 -43.33
CA PRO A 9 -1.55 6.86 -42.38
C PRO A 9 -0.46 7.46 -41.47
N SER A 10 0.26 8.49 -41.96
CA SER A 10 1.27 9.20 -41.19
C SER A 10 0.70 10.09 -40.08
N LYS A 11 -0.49 10.69 -40.30
CA LYS A 11 -1.17 11.54 -39.30
C LYS A 11 -1.92 10.72 -38.27
N LEU A 12 -2.42 9.54 -38.65
CA LEU A 12 -3.07 8.59 -37.75
C LEU A 12 -2.08 8.08 -36.69
N ALA A 13 -0.83 7.80 -37.10
CA ALA A 13 0.23 7.38 -36.19
C ALA A 13 0.54 8.43 -35.11
N TRP A 14 0.61 9.71 -35.49
CA TRP A 14 0.84 10.80 -34.54
C TRP A 14 -0.34 10.98 -33.57
N VAL A 15 -1.58 10.88 -34.04
CA VAL A 15 -2.77 10.94 -33.17
C VAL A 15 -2.78 9.79 -32.16
N VAL A 16 -2.41 8.58 -32.58
CA VAL A 16 -2.30 7.40 -31.69
C VAL A 16 -1.18 7.57 -30.66
N VAL A 17 0.01 8.03 -31.06
CA VAL A 17 1.13 8.29 -30.14
C VAL A 17 0.78 9.38 -29.13
N THR A 18 0.10 10.45 -29.56
CA THR A 18 -0.29 11.55 -28.67
C THR A 18 -1.40 11.13 -27.70
N ALA A 19 -2.32 10.26 -28.12
CA ALA A 19 -3.37 9.70 -27.26
C ALA A 19 -2.80 8.71 -26.22
N LEU A 20 -1.78 7.93 -26.56
CA LEU A 20 -1.09 7.00 -25.64
C LEU A 20 -0.28 7.70 -24.55
N LEU A 21 0.21 8.91 -24.81
CA LEU A 21 0.96 9.71 -23.82
C LEU A 21 0.04 10.37 -22.77
N LEU A 22 -1.26 10.52 -23.06
CA LEU A 22 -2.22 11.14 -22.14
C LEU A 22 -2.84 10.16 -21.13
N THR A 23 -2.68 8.85 -21.31
CA THR A 23 -3.14 7.84 -20.34
C THR A 23 -2.07 7.44 -19.30
N ALA A 24 -0.88 8.04 -19.37
CA ALA A 24 0.27 7.66 -18.56
C ALA A 24 0.64 8.75 -17.53
N CYS A 25 -0.30 9.26 -16.74
CA CYS A 25 0.08 10.04 -15.56
C CYS A 25 -1.05 10.12 -14.51
N GLY A 26 -1.07 9.14 -13.63
CA GLY A 26 -1.54 9.29 -12.25
C GLY A 26 -0.62 8.41 -11.40
N PRO A 27 -0.20 8.83 -10.20
CA PRO A 27 0.43 7.88 -9.28
C PRO A 27 -0.54 6.70 -9.15
N PRO A 28 -0.06 5.43 -9.15
CA PRO A 28 -0.95 4.33 -8.83
C PRO A 28 -1.61 4.68 -7.50
N GLU A 29 -2.95 4.72 -7.46
CA GLU A 29 -3.66 4.78 -6.20
C GLU A 29 -3.07 3.65 -5.36
N MET A 30 -2.28 4.06 -4.36
CA MET A 30 -1.84 3.17 -3.31
C MET A 30 -3.09 2.42 -2.85
N VAL A 31 -3.02 1.08 -2.85
CA VAL A 31 -4.04 0.19 -2.30
C VAL A 31 -4.74 0.91 -1.17
N GLY A 32 -6.06 1.12 -1.28
CA GLY A 32 -6.88 2.14 -0.58
C GLY A 32 -6.92 2.06 0.94
N ILE A 33 -5.77 1.86 1.55
CA ILE A 33 -5.44 1.84 2.96
C ILE A 33 -4.99 3.26 3.27
N PRO A 34 -5.86 4.10 3.86
CA PRO A 34 -5.48 5.44 4.25
C PRO A 34 -4.42 5.33 5.34
N ILE A 35 -3.34 6.06 5.11
CA ILE A 35 -2.20 6.19 6.01
C ILE A 35 -2.29 7.59 6.61
N ARG A 36 -2.23 7.66 7.94
CA ARG A 36 -2.22 8.92 8.68
C ARG A 36 -1.11 9.85 8.19
N GLN A 37 -1.44 11.12 8.01
CA GLN A 37 -0.49 12.14 7.55
C GLN A 37 0.69 12.28 8.52
N GLU A 38 0.47 12.02 9.81
CA GLU A 38 1.51 12.07 10.85
C GLU A 38 2.59 10.99 10.67
N LEU A 39 2.29 9.89 9.96
CA LEU A 39 3.31 8.92 9.54
C LEU A 39 4.18 9.46 8.40
N TYR A 40 3.70 10.45 7.64
CA TYR A 40 4.44 11.11 6.57
C TYR A 40 5.17 12.38 7.04
N ASP A 41 4.58 13.11 7.98
CA ASP A 41 5.05 14.41 8.47
C ASP A 41 6.15 14.31 9.53
N SER A 42 6.46 13.12 10.05
CA SER A 42 7.63 12.90 10.94
C SER A 42 8.97 12.81 10.19
N SER A 43 9.09 13.70 9.22
CA SER A 43 9.91 13.72 8.02
C SER A 43 11.44 13.75 8.23
N HIS A 44 12.00 12.75 8.93
CA HIS A 44 13.42 12.41 8.82
C HIS A 44 13.74 10.91 8.92
N LEU A 45 12.81 10.06 9.39
CA LEU A 45 13.09 8.63 9.65
C LEU A 45 12.42 7.65 8.67
N LEU A 46 11.30 8.04 8.05
CA LEU A 46 10.56 7.20 7.12
C LEU A 46 10.93 7.49 5.66
N ASP A 47 11.65 6.57 5.02
CA ASP A 47 11.72 6.52 3.55
C ASP A 47 10.34 6.10 3.02
N GLN A 48 9.53 7.10 2.66
CA GLN A 48 8.14 6.91 2.25
C GLN A 48 8.01 6.03 1.02
N ASN A 49 8.93 6.14 0.06
CA ASN A 49 8.88 5.33 -1.16
C ASN A 49 9.20 3.86 -0.84
N HIS A 50 10.19 3.64 0.04
CA HIS A 50 10.50 2.30 0.50
C HIS A 50 9.34 1.68 1.28
N TYR A 51 8.72 2.44 2.19
CA TYR A 51 7.58 1.98 2.97
C TYR A 51 6.38 1.62 2.07
N LYS A 52 6.02 2.49 1.13
CA LYS A 52 4.95 2.24 0.16
C LYS A 52 5.22 1.00 -0.71
N ASP A 53 6.46 0.83 -1.15
CA ASP A 53 6.85 -0.35 -1.93
C ASP A 53 6.79 -1.65 -1.11
N LEU A 54 7.19 -1.61 0.16
CA LEU A 54 7.04 -2.74 1.08
C LEU A 54 5.56 -3.10 1.29
N MET A 55 4.69 -2.11 1.48
CA MET A 55 3.25 -2.34 1.60
C MET A 55 2.68 -3.01 0.35
N ARG A 56 2.92 -2.44 -0.83
CA ARG A 56 2.45 -2.99 -2.11
C ARG A 56 2.88 -4.44 -2.29
N ARG A 57 4.18 -4.72 -2.16
CA ARG A 57 4.70 -6.08 -2.33
C ARG A 57 4.15 -7.05 -1.29
N SER A 58 3.88 -6.58 -0.07
CA SER A 58 3.24 -7.41 0.96
C SER A 58 1.83 -7.81 0.56
N ILE A 59 1.04 -6.85 0.06
CA ILE A 59 -0.33 -7.07 -0.42
C ILE A 59 -0.35 -8.04 -1.62
N ASP A 60 0.68 -7.97 -2.47
CA ASP A 60 0.91 -8.91 -3.57
C ASP A 60 1.39 -10.31 -3.11
N GLY A 61 1.44 -10.58 -1.81
CA GLY A 61 1.82 -11.88 -1.25
C GLY A 61 3.33 -12.12 -1.10
N ASN A 62 4.17 -11.09 -1.21
CA ASN A 62 5.61 -11.25 -1.04
C ASN A 62 6.00 -11.37 0.44
N SER A 63 6.24 -12.60 0.92
CA SER A 63 6.58 -12.87 2.33
C SER A 63 7.81 -12.10 2.81
N ARG A 64 8.82 -11.90 1.95
CA ARG A 64 10.03 -11.15 2.32
C ARG A 64 9.75 -9.66 2.50
N ALA A 65 8.90 -9.09 1.65
CA ALA A 65 8.46 -7.71 1.81
C ALA A 65 7.63 -7.55 3.08
N PHE A 66 6.75 -8.51 3.37
CA PHE A 66 5.92 -8.48 4.57
C PHE A 66 6.74 -8.57 5.86
N ILE A 67 7.75 -9.45 5.92
CA ILE A 67 8.70 -9.50 7.05
C ILE A 67 9.45 -8.17 7.18
N ARG A 68 9.94 -7.60 6.08
CA ARG A 68 10.62 -6.28 6.11
C ARG A 68 9.69 -5.17 6.58
N LEU A 69 8.41 -5.23 6.20
CA LEU A 69 7.40 -4.27 6.64
C LEU A 69 7.17 -4.40 8.15
N ILE A 70 7.03 -5.62 8.68
CA ILE A 70 6.90 -5.86 10.12
C ILE A 70 8.10 -5.30 10.90
N HIS A 71 9.30 -5.39 10.35
CA HIS A 71 10.54 -4.87 10.95
C HIS A 71 10.86 -3.43 10.58
N PHE A 72 9.94 -2.72 9.92
CA PHE A 72 10.18 -1.34 9.54
C PHE A 72 10.45 -0.48 10.78
N ASP A 73 11.45 0.39 10.68
CA ASP A 73 11.78 1.30 11.76
C ASP A 73 10.78 2.44 11.79
N CYS A 74 9.88 2.38 12.78
CA CYS A 74 8.86 3.40 13.00
C CYS A 74 9.42 4.65 13.73
N GLY A 75 10.67 4.67 14.21
CA GLY A 75 11.25 5.87 14.83
C GLY A 75 10.74 6.20 16.24
N GLY A 76 10.04 5.27 16.92
CA GLY A 76 9.63 5.40 18.32
C GLY A 76 8.18 5.03 18.62
N VAL A 77 7.79 5.17 19.89
CA VAL A 77 6.59 4.53 20.47
C VAL A 77 5.28 4.90 19.75
N SER A 78 4.98 6.18 19.60
CA SER A 78 3.71 6.65 18.98
C SER A 78 3.62 6.28 17.49
N PHE A 79 4.74 6.31 16.78
CA PHE A 79 4.81 5.96 15.37
C PHE A 79 4.61 4.46 15.13
N CYS A 80 5.07 3.62 16.06
CA CYS A 80 4.85 2.19 15.97
C CYS A 80 3.38 1.81 16.14
N TYR A 81 2.56 2.65 16.77
CA TYR A 81 1.10 2.48 16.79
C TYR A 81 0.48 2.73 15.41
N TRP A 82 0.89 3.79 14.72
CA TRP A 82 0.44 4.07 13.35
C TRP A 82 0.94 3.03 12.36
N HIS A 83 2.16 2.52 12.54
CA HIS A 83 2.66 1.39 11.76
C HIS A 83 1.82 0.12 12.02
N GLY A 84 1.44 -0.13 13.27
CA GLY A 84 0.50 -1.19 13.63
C GLY A 84 -0.86 -1.03 12.92
N GLU A 85 -1.40 0.19 12.89
CA GLU A 85 -2.65 0.49 12.18
C GLU A 85 -2.54 0.14 10.68
N VAL A 86 -1.44 0.51 10.03
CA VAL A 86 -1.20 0.15 8.62
C VAL A 86 -1.18 -1.38 8.44
N LEU A 87 -0.47 -2.10 9.31
CA LEU A 87 -0.43 -3.57 9.25
C LEU A 87 -1.81 -4.20 9.45
N ALA A 88 -2.60 -3.69 10.39
CA ALA A 88 -3.95 -4.17 10.63
C ALA A 88 -4.87 -3.92 9.42
N LYS A 89 -4.75 -2.76 8.75
CA LYS A 89 -5.49 -2.48 7.50
C LYS A 89 -5.03 -3.38 6.34
N ILE A 90 -3.72 -3.71 6.25
CA ILE A 90 -3.21 -4.70 5.29
C ILE A 90 -3.83 -6.07 5.55
N VAL A 91 -3.83 -6.53 6.81
CA VAL A 91 -4.44 -7.81 7.21
C VAL A 91 -5.92 -7.85 6.81
N TYR A 92 -6.65 -6.78 7.11
CA TYR A 92 -8.06 -6.66 6.73
C TYR A 92 -8.25 -6.72 5.20
N HIS A 93 -7.42 -6.00 4.44
CA HIS A 93 -7.50 -5.96 2.98
C HIS A 93 -7.15 -7.30 2.32
N MET A 94 -6.16 -8.03 2.86
CA MET A 94 -5.69 -9.30 2.30
C MET A 94 -6.61 -10.47 2.64
N GLY A 95 -7.25 -10.43 3.81
CA GLY A 95 -8.03 -11.54 4.36
C GLY A 95 -7.17 -12.60 5.07
N GLU A 96 -7.82 -13.42 5.89
CA GLU A 96 -7.16 -14.35 6.81
C GLU A 96 -6.28 -15.38 6.09
N GLU A 97 -6.77 -16.02 5.04
CA GLU A 97 -6.05 -17.08 4.31
C GLU A 97 -4.68 -16.61 3.80
N LYS A 98 -4.64 -15.45 3.12
CA LYS A 98 -3.39 -14.89 2.61
C LYS A 98 -2.42 -14.50 3.72
N ILE A 99 -2.93 -14.03 4.85
CA ILE A 99 -2.09 -13.71 6.00
C ILE A 99 -1.53 -14.99 6.62
N LEU A 100 -2.32 -16.06 6.73
CA LEU A 100 -1.84 -17.36 7.21
C LEU A 100 -0.68 -17.89 6.36
N GLU A 101 -0.79 -17.81 5.03
CA GLU A 101 0.30 -18.16 4.10
C GLU A 101 1.56 -17.32 4.33
N LEU A 102 1.40 -16.00 4.54
CA LEU A 102 2.53 -15.11 4.79
C LEU A 102 3.23 -15.38 6.12
N VAL A 103 2.48 -15.72 7.17
CA VAL A 103 3.04 -15.95 8.51
C VAL A 103 3.54 -17.37 8.72
N GLU A 104 3.13 -18.35 7.90
CA GLU A 104 3.54 -19.75 8.04
C GLU A 104 5.07 -19.90 8.19
N ASN A 105 5.79 -19.25 7.27
CA ASN A 105 7.25 -19.31 7.12
C ASN A 105 8.02 -18.32 8.02
N MET A 106 7.33 -17.59 8.91
CA MET A 106 7.97 -16.64 9.81
C MET A 106 8.66 -17.32 11.00
N THR A 107 9.76 -16.72 11.45
CA THR A 107 10.39 -17.14 12.71
C THR A 107 9.48 -16.80 13.90
N PRO A 108 9.64 -17.46 15.07
CA PRO A 108 8.88 -17.09 16.27
C PRO A 108 9.02 -15.61 16.67
N LYS A 109 10.20 -15.02 16.42
CA LYS A 109 10.45 -13.59 16.66
C LYS A 109 9.62 -12.71 15.72
N ASP A 110 9.54 -13.06 14.44
CA ASP A 110 8.75 -12.32 13.45
C ASP A 110 7.26 -12.43 13.76
N LYS A 111 6.78 -13.63 14.10
CA LYS A 111 5.39 -13.87 14.53
C LYS A 111 5.04 -13.04 15.77
N SER A 112 5.91 -13.01 16.77
CA SER A 112 5.71 -12.21 17.99
C SER A 112 5.63 -10.72 17.66
N ARG A 113 6.56 -10.21 16.84
CA ARG A 113 6.57 -8.80 16.45
C ARG A 113 5.32 -8.43 15.65
N PHE A 114 4.93 -9.27 14.69
CA PHE A 114 3.70 -9.10 13.92
C PHE A 114 2.47 -9.05 14.86
N HIS A 115 2.37 -9.99 15.79
CA HIS A 115 1.28 -10.03 16.78
C HIS A 115 1.22 -8.75 17.62
N HIS A 116 2.35 -8.22 18.09
CA HIS A 116 2.39 -6.97 18.84
C HIS A 116 1.94 -5.76 18.02
N LEU A 117 2.40 -5.66 16.77
CA LEU A 117 2.01 -4.58 15.86
C LEU A 117 0.54 -4.67 15.47
N LEU A 118 0.05 -5.87 15.17
CA LEU A 118 -1.36 -6.10 14.85
C LEU A 118 -2.25 -5.72 16.03
N ARG A 119 -1.90 -6.13 17.25
CA ARG A 119 -2.65 -5.74 18.46
C ARG A 119 -2.66 -4.23 18.65
N ALA A 120 -1.51 -3.56 18.54
CA ALA A 120 -1.44 -2.11 18.64
C ALA A 120 -2.28 -1.44 17.54
N GLY A 121 -2.23 -1.97 16.32
CA GLY A 121 -3.04 -1.48 15.21
C GLY A 121 -4.53 -1.58 15.47
N LEU A 122 -5.00 -2.72 16.00
CA LEU A 122 -6.41 -2.93 16.34
C LEU A 122 -6.86 -2.10 17.56
N GLU A 123 -5.94 -1.76 18.46
CA GLU A 123 -6.23 -0.98 19.67
C GLU A 123 -6.29 0.53 19.40
N TYR A 124 -5.37 1.04 18.57
CA TYR A 124 -5.21 2.49 18.33
C TYR A 124 -5.61 2.94 16.92
N GLY A 125 -5.84 1.99 16.02
CA GLY A 125 -6.22 2.27 14.64
C GLY A 125 -7.68 2.67 14.51
N SER A 126 -7.96 3.54 13.54
CA SER A 126 -9.32 3.94 13.22
C SER A 126 -9.93 2.94 12.22
N PHE A 127 -10.82 2.08 12.69
CA PHE A 127 -11.67 1.21 11.86
C PHE A 127 -13.12 1.63 12.04
N THR A 128 -13.89 1.81 10.96
CA THR A 128 -15.35 1.95 11.11
C THR A 128 -16.00 0.59 11.30
N THR A 129 -17.17 0.57 11.94
CA THR A 129 -17.93 -0.66 12.24
C THR A 129 -18.46 -1.40 11.02
N ASP A 130 -18.40 -0.81 9.83
CA ASP A 130 -18.73 -1.41 8.54
C ASP A 130 -17.47 -1.82 7.73
N GLY A 131 -16.28 -1.75 8.33
CA GLY A 131 -15.02 -2.12 7.69
C GLY A 131 -14.50 -1.11 6.67
N THR A 132 -15.11 0.08 6.64
CA THR A 132 -14.62 1.21 5.85
C THR A 132 -13.47 1.90 6.59
N LEU A 133 -12.52 2.45 5.83
CA LEU A 133 -11.35 3.09 6.39
C LEU A 133 -11.63 4.59 6.49
N THR A 134 -11.58 5.17 7.69
CA THR A 134 -11.70 6.63 7.81
C THR A 134 -10.43 7.29 7.29
N ASN A 135 -10.62 8.42 6.61
CA ASN A 135 -9.56 9.37 6.27
C ASN A 135 -8.90 9.93 7.54
#